data_AF-A0A7X7IMR9-F1
#
_entry.id   AF-A0A7X7IMR9-F1
#
_cell.length_a   1.000
_cell.length_b   1.000
_cell.length_c   1.000
_cell.angle_alpha   90.00
_cell.angle_beta   90.00
_cell.angle_gamma   90.00
#
_symmetry.space_group_name_H-M   'P 1'
#
loop_
_entity.id
_entity.type
_entity.pdbx_description
1 polymer ?
#
loop_
_entity_poly.entity_id
_entity_poly.type
_entity_poly.pdbx_seq_one_letter_code
_entity_poly.pdbx_strand_id
1 'polypeptide(L)'
;MTSHERIIATINHRQPDRIPVDLGASTVTGISAIAYNNLKKHLGINRPTRIFDVVQQLANVDMEIIDLFGVDALDINRISAESGDWYEVELADGNRVEFPQWYRPVKMPDGSWQTFDTNGTVLSKMPAGATCFDQMYFPYENGYPETFDNLDAALKKISWVVHSHASNLNAAELRERLISLKESSGKALVMSGGVKLLELGFFIRRMDNLLTDLLVEPEKLSQMLDKLVEMHLTGLEKKCTSLGDIVDVIRFGDDLGMKTGPFMDPDTFRRFFKPRYKILCDYVKKQTVNRKKKYSDFGKMKCSKFGNKSAVFSGTILQ
;
A
#
# COMPACT_ATOMS: atom_id res chain seq x y z
N MET A 1 -24.49 -4.16 13.34
CA MET A 1 -23.73 -2.99 12.86
C MET A 1 -23.41 -3.21 11.38
N THR A 2 -23.31 -2.17 10.57
CA THR A 2 -22.77 -2.29 9.20
C THR A 2 -21.28 -2.62 9.23
N SER A 3 -20.72 -3.10 8.12
CA SER A 3 -19.27 -3.32 7.99
C SER A 3 -18.47 -2.05 8.28
N HIS A 4 -18.93 -0.91 7.76
CA HIS A 4 -18.38 0.41 8.09
C HIS A 4 -18.40 0.70 9.60
N GLU A 5 -19.57 0.60 10.24
CA GLU A 5 -19.71 0.86 11.68
C GLU A 5 -18.82 -0.06 12.52
N ARG A 6 -18.68 -1.32 12.12
CA ARG A 6 -17.85 -2.34 12.78
C ARG A 6 -16.37 -1.97 12.76
N ILE A 7 -15.85 -1.58 11.59
CA ILE A 7 -14.47 -1.11 11.45
C ILE A 7 -14.27 0.16 12.29
N ILE A 8 -15.18 1.14 12.17
CA ILE A 8 -15.09 2.40 12.90
C ILE A 8 -15.16 2.20 14.42
N ALA A 9 -15.99 1.30 14.94
CA ALA A 9 -16.00 0.98 16.37
C ALA A 9 -14.67 0.38 16.82
N THR A 10 -14.14 -0.58 16.05
CA THR A 10 -12.91 -1.31 16.38
C THR A 10 -11.70 -0.38 16.43
N ILE A 11 -11.48 0.44 15.40
CA ILE A 11 -10.37 1.40 15.38
C ILE A 11 -10.45 2.47 16.47
N ASN A 12 -11.62 2.56 17.12
CA ASN A 12 -11.89 3.44 18.25
C ASN A 12 -11.84 2.76 19.60
N HIS A 13 -11.34 1.53 19.65
CA HIS A 13 -11.26 0.73 20.86
C HIS A 13 -12.63 0.57 21.53
N ARG A 14 -13.69 0.47 20.73
CA ARG A 14 -15.05 0.16 21.17
C ARG A 14 -15.41 -1.24 20.68
N GLN A 15 -16.07 -2.02 21.53
CA GLN A 15 -16.48 -3.37 21.20
C GLN A 15 -17.47 -3.37 20.02
N PRO A 16 -17.12 -4.02 18.89
CA PRO A 16 -18.05 -4.22 17.78
C PRO A 16 -19.02 -5.37 18.06
N ASP A 17 -20.00 -5.56 17.17
CA ASP A 17 -20.92 -6.71 17.19
C ASP A 17 -20.25 -8.05 16.88
N ARG A 18 -19.14 -8.04 16.12
CA ARG A 18 -18.24 -9.19 15.88
C ARG A 18 -16.85 -8.69 15.48
N ILE A 19 -15.87 -9.60 15.45
CA ILE A 19 -14.51 -9.31 14.95
C ILE A 19 -14.61 -8.86 13.47
N PRO A 20 -14.02 -7.70 13.09
CA PRO A 20 -13.96 -7.29 11.69
C PRO A 20 -13.08 -8.21 10.86
N VAL A 21 -13.47 -8.44 9.60
CA VAL A 21 -12.76 -9.31 8.66
C VAL A 21 -12.14 -8.49 7.53
N ASP A 22 -10.88 -8.75 7.21
CA ASP A 22 -10.16 -8.21 6.05
C ASP A 22 -9.64 -9.35 5.16
N LEU A 23 -9.84 -9.19 3.85
CA LEU A 23 -9.22 -10.00 2.80
C LEU A 23 -9.05 -9.08 1.58
N GLY A 24 -7.84 -8.54 1.41
CA GLY A 24 -7.49 -7.69 0.27
C GLY A 24 -7.90 -6.22 0.39
N ALA A 25 -8.13 -5.68 1.60
CA ALA A 25 -8.24 -4.23 1.77
C ALA A 25 -6.87 -3.51 1.73
N SER A 26 -5.79 -4.26 1.51
CA SER A 26 -4.45 -3.74 1.29
C SER A 26 -3.54 -4.73 0.55
N THR A 27 -2.42 -4.24 0.01
CA THR A 27 -1.34 -5.10 -0.52
C THR A 27 -0.61 -5.96 0.51
N VAL A 28 -0.89 -5.80 1.80
CA VAL A 28 -0.30 -6.64 2.86
C VAL A 28 -1.33 -7.59 3.49
N THR A 29 -2.60 -7.49 3.07
CA THR A 29 -3.69 -8.38 3.49
C THR A 29 -4.35 -9.08 2.29
N GLY A 30 -3.70 -9.02 1.12
CA GLY A 30 -4.15 -9.66 -0.11
C GLY A 30 -3.90 -11.17 -0.14
N ILE A 31 -4.28 -11.77 -1.27
CA ILE A 31 -4.10 -13.20 -1.53
C ILE A 31 -3.35 -13.37 -2.85
N SER A 32 -2.36 -14.26 -2.87
CA SER A 32 -1.62 -14.55 -4.09
C SER A 32 -2.55 -15.14 -5.15
N ALA A 33 -2.29 -14.84 -6.42
CA ALA A 33 -3.14 -15.28 -7.51
C ALA A 33 -3.26 -16.80 -7.63
N ILE A 34 -2.17 -17.52 -7.34
CA ILE A 34 -2.14 -18.99 -7.27
C ILE A 34 -3.13 -19.48 -6.20
N ALA A 35 -3.02 -18.98 -4.97
CA ALA A 35 -3.92 -19.35 -3.89
C ALA A 35 -5.38 -18.96 -4.19
N TYR A 36 -5.56 -17.81 -4.84
CA TYR A 36 -6.87 -17.32 -5.21
C TYR A 36 -7.55 -18.15 -6.30
N ASN A 37 -6.80 -18.58 -7.32
CA ASN A 37 -7.29 -19.51 -8.34
C ASN A 37 -7.72 -20.85 -7.72
N ASN A 38 -6.94 -21.37 -6.77
CA ASN A 38 -7.31 -22.59 -6.04
C ASN A 38 -8.61 -22.40 -5.25
N LEU A 39 -8.78 -21.24 -4.58
CA LEU A 39 -10.01 -20.89 -3.89
C LEU A 39 -11.20 -20.82 -4.86
N LYS A 40 -11.06 -20.12 -5.98
CA LYS A 40 -12.13 -20.01 -6.98
C LYS A 40 -12.51 -21.36 -7.58
N LYS A 41 -11.54 -22.22 -7.87
CA LYS A 41 -11.78 -23.59 -8.32
C LYS A 41 -12.58 -24.39 -7.30
N HIS A 42 -12.23 -24.28 -6.01
CA HIS A 42 -12.97 -24.93 -4.93
C HIS A 42 -14.41 -24.42 -4.80
N LEU A 43 -14.63 -23.13 -5.05
CA LEU A 43 -15.95 -22.48 -5.01
C LEU A 43 -16.74 -22.58 -6.33
N GLY A 44 -16.19 -23.17 -7.39
CA GLY A 44 -16.83 -23.27 -8.71
C GLY A 44 -16.93 -21.94 -9.46
N ILE A 45 -16.07 -20.96 -9.16
CA ILE A 45 -16.06 -19.63 -9.77
C ILE A 45 -15.16 -19.62 -11.01
N ASN A 46 -15.75 -19.37 -12.18
CA ASN A 46 -15.09 -19.55 -13.50
C ASN A 46 -14.63 -18.25 -14.19
N ARG A 47 -14.49 -17.14 -13.46
CA ARG A 47 -14.01 -15.87 -14.01
C ARG A 47 -12.47 -15.74 -13.94
N PRO A 48 -11.81 -14.97 -14.83
CA PRO A 48 -10.38 -14.72 -14.75
C PRO A 48 -9.94 -14.08 -13.42
N THR A 49 -8.73 -14.37 -12.96
CA THR A 49 -8.12 -13.64 -11.83
C THR A 49 -7.37 -12.43 -12.36
N ARG A 50 -7.75 -11.23 -11.92
CA ARG A 50 -7.02 -10.00 -12.23
C ARG A 50 -5.98 -9.72 -11.16
N ILE A 51 -4.78 -9.33 -11.59
CA ILE A 51 -3.66 -9.01 -10.71
C ILE A 51 -3.62 -7.50 -10.49
N PHE A 52 -3.93 -7.05 -9.28
CA PHE A 52 -3.85 -5.61 -8.97
C PHE A 52 -2.45 -5.20 -8.52
N ASP A 53 -1.74 -6.06 -7.77
CA ASP A 53 -0.35 -5.84 -7.39
C ASP A 53 0.55 -6.82 -8.14
N VAL A 54 1.20 -6.30 -9.18
CA VAL A 54 2.01 -7.09 -10.12
C VAL A 54 3.34 -7.55 -9.55
N VAL A 55 3.89 -6.86 -8.55
CA VAL A 55 5.19 -7.22 -7.98
C VAL A 55 5.08 -8.49 -7.13
N GLN A 56 4.01 -8.55 -6.32
CA GLN A 56 3.70 -9.70 -5.45
C GLN A 56 2.74 -10.70 -6.10
N GLN A 57 2.17 -10.38 -7.26
CA GLN A 57 1.12 -11.14 -7.96
C GLN A 57 -0.13 -11.37 -7.10
N LEU A 58 -0.63 -10.32 -6.45
CA LEU A 58 -1.85 -10.39 -5.64
C LEU A 58 -3.10 -10.22 -6.50
N ALA A 59 -4.10 -11.05 -6.21
CA ALA A 59 -5.40 -11.00 -6.88
C ALA A 59 -6.24 -9.79 -6.41
N ASN A 60 -6.95 -9.16 -7.33
CA ASN A 60 -8.09 -8.31 -7.02
C ASN A 60 -9.26 -9.21 -6.62
N VAL A 61 -9.62 -9.20 -5.34
CA VAL A 61 -10.63 -10.12 -4.81
C VAL A 61 -12.02 -9.72 -5.30
N ASP A 62 -12.71 -10.66 -5.91
CA ASP A 62 -14.07 -10.55 -6.41
C ASP A 62 -15.07 -10.21 -5.30
N MET A 63 -16.02 -9.32 -5.61
CA MET A 63 -17.08 -8.92 -4.66
C MET A 63 -17.90 -10.12 -4.16
N GLU A 64 -18.14 -11.13 -5.00
CA GLU A 64 -18.82 -12.37 -4.58
C GLU A 64 -18.06 -13.07 -3.44
N ILE A 65 -16.73 -13.11 -3.49
CA ILE A 65 -15.88 -13.70 -2.44
C ILE A 65 -15.82 -12.78 -1.22
N ILE A 66 -15.67 -11.47 -1.44
CA ILE A 66 -15.73 -10.45 -0.37
C ILE A 66 -17.03 -10.59 0.44
N ASP A 67 -18.17 -10.79 -0.23
CA ASP A 67 -19.46 -10.92 0.42
C ASP A 67 -19.65 -12.30 1.06
N LEU A 68 -19.20 -13.38 0.41
CA LEU A 68 -19.23 -14.73 0.96
C LEU A 68 -18.49 -14.83 2.30
N PHE A 69 -17.30 -14.24 2.41
CA PHE A 69 -16.51 -14.24 3.65
C PHE A 69 -16.88 -13.10 4.61
N GLY A 70 -17.86 -12.27 4.26
CA GLY A 70 -18.31 -11.16 5.10
C GLY A 70 -17.20 -10.15 5.40
N VAL A 71 -16.36 -9.85 4.40
CA VAL A 71 -15.24 -8.90 4.49
C VAL A 71 -15.80 -7.49 4.68
N ASP A 72 -15.20 -6.76 5.62
CA ASP A 72 -15.73 -5.49 6.13
C ASP A 72 -15.06 -4.25 5.55
N ALA A 73 -13.94 -4.43 4.83
CA ALA A 73 -13.12 -3.35 4.29
C ALA A 73 -12.72 -3.61 2.83
N LEU A 74 -12.51 -2.54 2.07
CA LEU A 74 -12.09 -2.57 0.67
C LEU A 74 -10.91 -1.62 0.43
N ASP A 75 -9.94 -2.04 -0.39
CA ASP A 75 -8.88 -1.15 -0.88
C ASP A 75 -9.48 -0.21 -1.94
N ILE A 76 -9.19 1.10 -1.84
CA ILE A 76 -9.64 2.07 -2.84
C ILE A 76 -9.07 1.80 -4.25
N ASN A 77 -7.90 1.16 -4.34
CA ASN A 77 -7.24 0.90 -5.62
C ASN A 77 -7.92 -0.22 -6.42
N ARG A 78 -8.88 -0.94 -5.84
CA ARG A 78 -9.68 -1.94 -6.58
C ARG A 78 -10.44 -1.33 -7.75
N ILE A 79 -10.81 -0.06 -7.63
CA ILE A 79 -11.53 0.68 -8.69
C ILE A 79 -10.67 0.78 -9.96
N SER A 80 -9.36 0.96 -9.79
CA SER A 80 -8.42 1.03 -10.90
C SER A 80 -8.27 -0.33 -11.59
N ALA A 81 -8.33 -1.42 -10.81
CA ALA A 81 -8.31 -2.77 -11.35
C ALA A 81 -9.62 -3.13 -12.11
N GLU A 82 -10.71 -2.40 -11.86
CA GLU A 82 -11.98 -2.62 -12.55
C GLU A 82 -12.13 -1.79 -13.83
N SER A 83 -11.30 -0.75 -14.02
CA SER A 83 -11.39 0.19 -15.15
C SER A 83 -10.32 0.03 -16.22
N GLY A 84 -9.34 -0.86 -16.03
CA GLY A 84 -8.21 -1.03 -16.94
C GLY A 84 -8.42 -2.07 -18.04
N ASP A 85 -7.57 -2.01 -19.06
CA ASP A 85 -7.37 -3.09 -20.02
C ASP A 85 -6.48 -4.18 -19.43
N TRP A 86 -6.75 -5.43 -19.82
CA TRP A 86 -6.12 -6.63 -19.26
C TRP A 86 -5.62 -7.55 -20.37
N TYR A 87 -4.59 -8.33 -20.06
CA TYR A 87 -4.12 -9.38 -20.95
C TYR A 87 -3.78 -10.64 -20.18
N GLU A 88 -3.97 -11.78 -20.85
CA GLU A 88 -3.73 -13.09 -20.26
C GLU A 88 -2.23 -13.35 -20.08
N VAL A 89 -1.89 -13.90 -18.91
CA VAL A 89 -0.55 -14.34 -18.52
C VAL A 89 -0.65 -15.72 -17.87
N GLU A 90 0.25 -16.62 -18.22
CA GLU A 90 0.43 -17.90 -17.53
C GLU A 90 1.39 -17.74 -16.36
N LEU A 91 0.95 -18.13 -15.17
CA LEU A 91 1.76 -18.12 -13.95
C LEU A 91 2.67 -19.35 -13.84
N ALA A 92 3.55 -19.34 -12.83
CA ALA A 92 4.49 -20.43 -12.58
C ALA A 92 3.84 -21.79 -12.32
N ASP A 93 2.57 -21.83 -11.88
CA ASP A 93 1.79 -23.04 -11.66
C ASP A 93 0.96 -23.48 -12.90
N GLY A 94 1.13 -22.80 -14.04
CA GLY A 94 0.41 -23.04 -15.29
C GLY A 94 -1.00 -22.46 -15.31
N ASN A 95 -1.48 -21.85 -14.23
CA ASN A 95 -2.78 -21.19 -14.23
C ASN A 95 -2.73 -19.86 -14.98
N ARG A 96 -3.82 -19.53 -15.68
CA ARG A 96 -3.99 -18.27 -16.40
C ARG A 96 -4.57 -17.19 -15.49
N VAL A 97 -3.99 -16.00 -15.58
CA VAL A 97 -4.45 -14.78 -14.91
C VAL A 97 -4.41 -13.61 -15.88
N GLU A 98 -4.88 -12.45 -15.43
CA GLU A 98 -4.89 -11.21 -16.18
C GLU A 98 -3.96 -10.18 -15.52
N PHE A 99 -2.94 -9.73 -16.25
CA PHE A 99 -2.12 -8.58 -15.87
C PHE A 99 -2.68 -7.29 -16.48
N PRO A 100 -2.49 -6.13 -15.82
CA PRO A 100 -2.95 -4.87 -16.37
C PRO A 100 -2.08 -4.45 -17.57
N GLN A 101 -2.69 -3.82 -18.57
CA GLN A 101 -2.05 -3.46 -19.85
C GLN A 101 -0.74 -2.67 -19.71
N TRP A 102 -0.65 -1.82 -18.69
CA TRP A 102 0.52 -0.97 -18.42
C TRP A 102 1.73 -1.74 -17.89
N TYR A 103 1.55 -2.97 -17.39
CA TYR A 103 2.63 -3.79 -16.87
C TYR A 103 3.05 -4.84 -17.90
N ARG A 104 4.28 -4.70 -18.43
CA ARG A 104 4.79 -5.49 -19.56
C ARG A 104 6.18 -6.05 -19.28
N PRO A 105 6.32 -7.05 -18.40
CA PRO A 105 7.60 -7.73 -18.23
C PRO A 105 7.94 -8.54 -19.49
N VAL A 106 9.23 -8.66 -19.79
CA VAL A 106 9.76 -9.41 -20.93
C VAL A 106 10.27 -10.76 -20.43
N LYS A 107 9.88 -11.84 -21.11
CA LYS A 107 10.41 -13.18 -20.85
C LYS A 107 11.78 -13.33 -21.51
N MET A 108 12.78 -13.70 -20.72
CA MET A 108 14.17 -13.85 -21.12
C MET A 108 14.48 -15.29 -21.56
N PRO A 109 15.59 -15.54 -22.29
CA PRO A 109 15.98 -16.89 -22.73
C PRO A 109 16.19 -17.89 -21.59
N ASP A 110 16.57 -17.43 -20.40
CA ASP A 110 16.74 -18.25 -19.19
C ASP A 110 15.39 -18.59 -18.50
N GLY A 111 14.27 -18.16 -19.09
CA GLY A 111 12.92 -18.34 -18.55
C GLY A 111 12.53 -17.34 -17.46
N SER A 112 13.44 -16.46 -17.04
CA SER A 112 13.12 -15.37 -16.12
C SER A 112 12.30 -14.28 -16.79
N TRP A 113 11.62 -13.46 -15.99
CA TRP A 113 10.92 -12.27 -16.45
C TRP A 113 11.61 -11.02 -15.94
N GLN A 114 11.70 -9.97 -16.77
CA GLN A 114 12.36 -8.73 -16.41
C GLN A 114 11.56 -7.50 -16.85
N THR A 115 11.68 -6.41 -16.11
CA THR A 115 11.15 -5.10 -16.49
C THR A 115 12.30 -4.12 -16.69
N PHE A 116 12.12 -3.16 -17.59
CA PHE A 116 13.16 -2.21 -17.97
C PHE A 116 12.69 -0.76 -17.87
N ASP A 117 13.60 0.16 -17.59
CA ASP A 117 13.37 1.59 -17.86
C ASP A 117 13.52 1.91 -19.35
N THR A 118 13.27 3.16 -19.73
CA THR A 118 13.39 3.63 -21.12
C THR A 118 14.81 3.56 -21.68
N ASN A 119 15.82 3.41 -20.82
CA ASN A 119 17.23 3.30 -21.20
C ASN A 119 17.71 1.83 -21.24
N GLY A 120 16.83 0.86 -20.99
CA GLY A 120 17.19 -0.55 -20.92
C GLY A 120 17.79 -1.00 -19.58
N THR A 121 17.70 -0.18 -18.53
CA THR A 121 18.11 -0.57 -17.17
C THR A 121 17.13 -1.59 -16.61
N VAL A 122 17.62 -2.74 -16.13
CA VAL A 122 16.78 -3.74 -15.47
C VAL A 122 16.27 -3.19 -14.13
N LEU A 123 14.96 -3.04 -13.98
CA LEU A 123 14.33 -2.53 -12.76
C LEU A 123 13.92 -3.67 -11.80
N SER A 124 13.43 -4.78 -12.35
CA SER A 124 13.02 -5.94 -11.57
C SER A 124 13.21 -7.24 -12.35
N LYS A 125 13.38 -8.35 -11.63
CA LYS A 125 13.52 -9.69 -12.16
C LYS A 125 12.66 -10.66 -11.36
N MET A 126 11.94 -11.54 -12.05
CA MET A 126 11.35 -12.73 -11.48
C MET A 126 12.05 -13.96 -12.07
N PRO A 127 12.81 -14.74 -11.27
CA PRO A 127 13.41 -15.98 -11.73
C PRO A 127 12.39 -16.96 -12.34
N ALA A 128 12.86 -17.87 -13.19
CA ALA A 128 12.00 -18.92 -13.73
C ALA A 128 11.38 -19.75 -12.59
N GLY A 129 10.05 -19.87 -12.59
CA GLY A 129 9.29 -20.60 -11.55
C GLY A 129 9.05 -19.83 -10.25
N ALA A 130 9.57 -18.61 -10.09
CA ALA A 130 9.25 -17.76 -8.95
C ALA A 130 7.86 -17.13 -9.06
N THR A 131 7.36 -16.58 -7.94
CA THR A 131 6.00 -16.04 -7.80
C THR A 131 5.98 -14.54 -7.48
N CYS A 132 7.14 -13.87 -7.51
CA CYS A 132 7.27 -12.44 -7.25
C CYS A 132 8.46 -11.85 -8.01
N PHE A 133 8.42 -10.54 -8.23
CA PHE A 133 9.51 -9.78 -8.86
C PHE A 133 10.41 -9.16 -7.78
N ASP A 134 11.69 -9.48 -7.83
CA ASP A 134 12.73 -8.84 -7.03
C ASP A 134 13.17 -7.53 -7.69
N GLN A 135 13.45 -6.51 -6.88
CA GLN A 135 14.04 -5.26 -7.37
C GLN A 135 15.52 -5.48 -7.74
N MET A 136 15.92 -4.97 -8.90
CA MET A 136 17.28 -5.13 -9.42
C MET A 136 18.09 -3.84 -9.45
N TYR A 137 17.47 -2.69 -9.21
CA TYR A 137 18.12 -1.39 -9.25
C TYR A 137 17.98 -0.65 -7.92
N PHE A 138 19.10 -0.21 -7.34
CA PHE A 138 19.14 0.53 -6.08
C PHE A 138 19.91 1.85 -6.29
N PRO A 139 19.22 3.00 -6.36
CA PRO A 139 19.83 4.26 -6.76
C PRO A 139 21.12 4.64 -6.05
N TYR A 140 21.24 4.36 -4.75
CA TYR A 140 22.39 4.74 -3.91
C TYR A 140 23.17 3.52 -3.42
N GLU A 141 23.18 2.43 -4.19
CA GLU A 141 23.91 1.20 -3.87
C GLU A 141 25.40 1.43 -3.58
N ASN A 142 26.02 2.35 -4.32
CA ASN A 142 27.45 2.65 -4.23
C ASN A 142 27.77 3.93 -3.46
N GLY A 143 26.88 4.33 -2.54
CA GLY A 143 27.06 5.49 -1.66
C GLY A 143 25.97 6.54 -1.85
N TYR A 144 25.84 7.40 -0.83
CA TYR A 144 24.91 8.52 -0.88
C TYR A 144 25.41 9.65 -1.78
N PRO A 145 24.51 10.41 -2.42
CA PRO A 145 24.90 11.64 -3.10
C PRO A 145 25.34 12.71 -2.09
N GLU A 146 26.02 13.75 -2.58
CA GLU A 146 26.38 14.92 -1.76
C GLU A 146 25.12 15.60 -1.20
N THR A 147 24.12 15.82 -2.07
CA THR A 147 22.78 16.31 -1.73
C THR A 147 21.71 15.35 -2.27
N PHE A 148 20.52 15.35 -1.67
CA PHE A 148 19.40 14.49 -2.06
C PHE A 148 18.46 15.14 -3.09
N ASP A 149 18.92 16.15 -3.83
CA ASP A 149 18.08 16.89 -4.79
C ASP A 149 17.65 16.04 -5.98
N ASN A 150 18.38 14.95 -6.26
CA ASN A 150 18.05 13.96 -7.28
C ASN A 150 17.10 12.85 -6.80
N LEU A 151 16.60 12.90 -5.56
CA LEU A 151 15.78 11.84 -4.97
C LEU A 151 14.53 11.54 -5.81
N ASP A 152 13.81 12.55 -6.28
CA ASP A 152 12.61 12.35 -7.12
C ASP A 152 12.93 11.60 -8.43
N ALA A 153 14.10 11.85 -9.02
CA ALA A 153 14.56 11.14 -10.21
C ALA A 153 15.00 9.71 -9.88
N ALA A 154 15.66 9.52 -8.73
CA ALA A 154 16.08 8.21 -8.23
C ALA A 154 14.88 7.27 -7.98
N LEU A 155 13.81 7.78 -7.36
CA LEU A 155 12.60 7.01 -7.07
C LEU A 155 11.90 6.49 -8.34
N LYS A 156 12.02 7.19 -9.47
CA LYS A 156 11.48 6.74 -10.76
C LYS A 156 12.20 5.53 -11.37
N LYS A 157 13.25 5.02 -10.71
CA LYS A 157 13.93 3.78 -11.09
C LYS A 157 13.67 2.64 -10.10
N ILE A 158 12.86 2.87 -9.07
CA ILE A 158 12.52 1.86 -8.08
C ILE A 158 11.28 1.10 -8.57
N SER A 159 11.38 -0.21 -8.76
CA SER A 159 10.29 -1.05 -9.29
C SER A 159 9.02 -0.97 -8.44
N TRP A 160 9.16 -0.94 -7.11
CA TRP A 160 8.03 -0.77 -6.18
C TRP A 160 7.33 0.59 -6.27
N VAL A 161 7.98 1.60 -6.86
CA VAL A 161 7.37 2.92 -7.10
C VAL A 161 6.72 2.94 -8.48
N VAL A 162 7.45 2.56 -9.54
CA VAL A 162 6.96 2.67 -10.92
C VAL A 162 5.92 1.61 -11.29
N HIS A 163 5.95 0.44 -10.64
CA HIS A 163 4.95 -0.60 -10.80
C HIS A 163 3.95 -0.63 -9.63
N SER A 164 3.81 0.47 -8.91
CA SER A 164 2.78 0.60 -7.88
C SER A 164 1.39 0.65 -8.52
N HIS A 165 0.42 0.02 -7.87
CA HIS A 165 -0.96 -0.14 -8.30
C HIS A 165 -1.81 1.13 -8.12
N ALA A 166 -1.22 2.30 -8.36
CA ALA A 166 -1.90 3.59 -8.27
C ALA A 166 -2.95 3.74 -9.38
N SER A 167 -4.04 4.43 -9.06
CA SER A 167 -5.09 4.71 -10.04
C SER A 167 -4.60 5.63 -11.15
N ASN A 168 -4.85 5.23 -12.40
CA ASN A 168 -4.71 6.10 -13.58
C ASN A 168 -5.91 7.04 -13.78
N LEU A 169 -6.94 6.94 -12.93
CA LEU A 169 -8.12 7.81 -13.00
C LEU A 169 -7.78 9.22 -12.53
N ASN A 170 -8.42 10.21 -13.15
CA ASN A 170 -8.34 11.58 -12.64
C ASN A 170 -9.01 11.68 -11.25
N ALA A 171 -8.65 12.72 -10.50
CA ALA A 171 -9.09 12.85 -9.10
C ALA A 171 -10.62 12.94 -8.93
N ALA A 172 -11.34 13.55 -9.87
CA ALA A 172 -12.80 13.69 -9.79
C ALA A 172 -13.50 12.35 -10.05
N GLU A 173 -13.09 11.64 -11.08
CA GLU A 173 -13.64 10.32 -11.42
C GLU A 173 -13.35 9.29 -10.32
N LEU A 174 -12.12 9.26 -9.81
CA LEU A 174 -11.77 8.39 -8.68
C LEU A 174 -12.67 8.68 -7.48
N ARG A 175 -12.91 9.95 -7.19
CA ARG A 175 -13.77 10.39 -6.09
C ARG A 175 -15.21 9.91 -6.25
N GLU A 176 -15.80 10.10 -7.42
CA GLU A 176 -17.16 9.67 -7.74
C GLU A 176 -17.34 8.16 -7.59
N ARG A 177 -16.42 7.37 -8.19
CA ARG A 177 -16.46 5.91 -8.10
C ARG A 177 -16.30 5.42 -6.66
N LEU A 178 -15.47 6.07 -5.85
CA LEU A 178 -15.32 5.71 -4.43
C LEU A 178 -16.58 5.99 -3.60
N ILE A 179 -17.30 7.09 -3.88
CA ILE A 179 -18.58 7.37 -3.24
C ILE A 179 -19.59 6.28 -3.60
N SER A 180 -19.71 5.96 -4.90
CA SER A 180 -20.60 4.91 -5.37
C SER A 180 -20.26 3.53 -4.78
N LEU A 181 -18.97 3.18 -4.71
CA LEU A 181 -18.51 1.93 -4.09
C LEU A 181 -18.87 1.88 -2.60
N LYS A 182 -18.69 2.99 -1.88
CA LYS A 182 -19.02 3.07 -0.45
C LYS A 182 -20.52 2.91 -0.20
N GLU A 183 -21.35 3.59 -0.99
CA GLU A 183 -22.81 3.55 -0.86
C GLU A 183 -23.39 2.19 -1.24
N SER A 184 -22.89 1.58 -2.32
CA SER A 184 -23.37 0.28 -2.80
C SER A 184 -22.92 -0.90 -1.93
N SER A 185 -21.70 -0.85 -1.37
CA SER A 185 -21.16 -1.97 -0.59
C SER A 185 -21.41 -1.86 0.92
N GLY A 186 -21.54 -0.64 1.46
CA GLY A 186 -21.60 -0.41 2.91
C GLY A 186 -20.32 -0.80 3.69
N LYS A 187 -19.21 -1.06 2.98
CA LYS A 187 -17.92 -1.47 3.56
C LYS A 187 -17.04 -0.25 3.86
N ALA A 188 -16.09 -0.43 4.78
CA ALA A 188 -15.10 0.62 5.06
C ALA A 188 -14.09 0.73 3.91
N LEU A 189 -13.71 1.94 3.55
CA LEU A 189 -12.69 2.16 2.52
C LEU A 189 -11.31 2.39 3.14
N VAL A 190 -10.32 1.65 2.66
CA VAL A 190 -8.93 1.69 3.12
C VAL A 190 -8.04 2.28 2.02
N MET A 191 -7.28 3.31 2.37
CA MET A 191 -6.31 3.94 1.47
C MET A 191 -4.90 3.79 2.01
N SER A 192 -3.97 3.39 1.14
CA SER A 192 -2.55 3.47 1.46
C SER A 192 -2.10 4.93 1.60
N GLY A 193 -1.56 5.28 2.75
CA GLY A 193 -0.86 6.54 2.98
C GLY A 193 0.42 6.62 2.13
N GLY A 194 1.00 5.48 1.75
CA GLY A 194 2.28 5.40 1.02
C GLY A 194 3.51 5.61 1.89
N VAL A 195 3.31 5.86 3.19
CA VAL A 195 4.38 6.10 4.15
C VAL A 195 5.18 4.82 4.38
N LYS A 196 6.44 4.86 3.97
CA LYS A 196 7.49 3.87 4.22
C LYS A 196 8.82 4.60 4.42
N LEU A 197 9.50 4.39 5.53
CA LEU A 197 10.83 4.93 5.81
C LEU A 197 11.90 3.85 5.74
N LEU A 198 11.67 2.69 6.38
CA LEU A 198 12.66 1.61 6.39
C LEU A 198 12.66 0.86 5.05
N GLU A 199 11.50 0.34 4.63
CA GLU A 199 11.37 -0.36 3.33
C GLU A 199 11.83 0.51 2.16
N LEU A 200 11.44 1.78 2.11
CA LEU A 200 11.87 2.68 1.04
C LEU A 200 13.38 2.97 1.13
N GLY A 201 13.94 3.00 2.34
CA GLY A 201 15.38 3.01 2.54
C GLY A 201 16.06 1.79 1.90
N PHE A 202 15.51 0.59 2.06
CA PHE A 202 16.03 -0.62 1.42
C PHE A 202 15.98 -0.52 -0.11
N PHE A 203 14.90 0.03 -0.65
CA PHE A 203 14.76 0.21 -2.10
C PHE A 203 15.72 1.25 -2.67
N ILE A 204 16.15 2.21 -1.87
CA ILE A 204 17.09 3.26 -2.29
C ILE A 204 18.54 2.78 -2.16
N ARG A 205 18.89 2.23 -1.00
CA ARG A 205 20.27 2.03 -0.56
C ARG A 205 20.74 0.56 -0.66
N ARG A 206 19.81 -0.37 -0.88
CA ARG A 206 19.94 -1.83 -0.64
C ARG A 206 19.96 -2.14 0.86
N MET A 207 19.37 -3.27 1.24
CA MET A 207 19.09 -3.58 2.64
C MET A 207 20.34 -3.68 3.52
N ASP A 208 21.35 -4.42 3.08
CA ASP A 208 22.62 -4.62 3.77
C ASP A 208 23.37 -3.31 4.01
N ASN A 209 23.40 -2.45 3.00
CA ASN A 209 23.99 -1.13 3.08
C ASN A 209 23.23 -0.24 4.07
N LEU A 210 21.89 -0.12 3.94
CA LEU A 210 21.09 0.72 4.85
C LEU A 210 21.26 0.28 6.32
N LEU A 211 21.29 -1.04 6.55
CA LEU A 211 21.49 -1.61 7.87
C LEU A 211 22.89 -1.31 8.42
N THR A 212 23.90 -1.34 7.57
CA THR A 212 25.27 -0.93 7.92
C THR A 212 25.32 0.57 8.25
N ASP A 213 24.66 1.40 7.44
CA ASP A 213 24.64 2.86 7.56
C ASP A 213 23.98 3.35 8.86
N LEU A 214 23.10 2.56 9.49
CA LEU A 214 22.60 2.82 10.85
C LEU A 214 23.74 2.99 11.88
N LEU A 215 24.87 2.33 11.65
CA LEU A 215 26.03 2.33 12.52
C LEU A 215 27.15 3.24 12.00
N VAL A 216 27.43 3.20 10.69
CA VAL A 216 28.63 3.83 10.11
C VAL A 216 28.38 5.18 9.43
N GLU A 217 27.15 5.44 8.97
CA GLU A 217 26.79 6.70 8.30
C GLU A 217 25.46 7.30 8.83
N PRO A 218 25.27 7.43 10.15
CA PRO A 218 23.99 7.80 10.74
C PRO A 218 23.51 9.21 10.36
N GLU A 219 24.43 10.14 10.06
CA GLU A 219 24.11 11.50 9.62
C GLU A 219 23.52 11.50 8.19
N LYS A 220 24.14 10.78 7.26
CA LYS A 220 23.66 10.69 5.86
C LYS A 220 22.35 9.91 5.78
N LEU A 221 22.23 8.82 6.53
CA LEU A 221 20.96 8.11 6.71
C LEU A 221 19.87 9.05 7.22
N SER A 222 20.15 9.84 8.26
CA SER A 222 19.17 10.78 8.83
C SER A 222 18.72 11.83 7.82
N GLN A 223 19.65 12.40 7.04
CA GLN A 223 19.33 13.35 5.97
C GLN A 223 18.41 12.72 4.91
N MET A 224 18.69 11.47 4.50
CA MET A 224 17.82 10.75 3.57
C MET A 224 16.42 10.57 4.16
N LEU A 225 16.33 10.10 5.41
CA LEU A 225 15.05 9.87 6.08
C LEU A 225 14.24 11.16 6.25
N ASP A 226 14.89 12.31 6.50
CA ASP A 226 14.23 13.63 6.55
C ASP A 226 13.63 14.01 5.20
N LYS A 227 14.36 13.76 4.10
CA LYS A 227 13.82 13.95 2.76
C LYS A 227 12.65 13.02 2.43
N LEU A 228 12.69 11.78 2.91
CA LEU A 228 11.53 10.88 2.80
C LEU A 228 10.32 11.42 3.59
N VAL A 229 10.52 12.02 4.76
CA VAL A 229 9.42 12.65 5.52
C VAL A 229 8.82 13.82 4.75
N GLU A 230 9.63 14.73 4.19
CA GLU A 230 9.15 15.85 3.37
C GLU A 230 8.29 15.36 2.18
N MET A 231 8.78 14.35 1.47
CA MET A 231 8.08 13.72 0.35
C MET A 231 6.75 13.08 0.80
N HIS A 232 6.79 12.28 1.87
CA HIS A 232 5.60 11.59 2.38
C HIS A 232 4.56 12.57 2.90
N LEU A 233 4.95 13.65 3.59
CA LEU A 233 4.03 14.72 4.00
C LEU A 233 3.33 15.34 2.79
N THR A 234 4.08 15.69 1.75
CA THR A 234 3.53 16.23 0.50
C THR A 234 2.52 15.26 -0.14
N GLY A 235 2.84 13.97 -0.15
CA GLY A 235 1.94 12.93 -0.65
C GLY A 235 0.67 12.78 0.19
N LEU A 236 0.81 12.78 1.52
CA LEU A 236 -0.30 12.73 2.46
C LEU A 236 -1.21 13.95 2.35
N GLU A 237 -0.66 15.14 2.16
CA GLU A 237 -1.41 16.39 1.96
C GLU A 237 -2.34 16.29 0.75
N LYS A 238 -1.80 15.85 -0.39
CA LYS A 238 -2.58 15.63 -1.61
C LYS A 238 -3.70 14.62 -1.39
N LYS A 239 -3.37 13.44 -0.85
CA LYS A 239 -4.32 12.35 -0.58
C LYS A 239 -5.41 12.75 0.41
N CYS A 240 -5.03 13.41 1.51
CA CYS A 240 -6.00 13.86 2.51
C CYS A 240 -6.94 14.90 1.91
N THR A 241 -6.41 15.87 1.15
CA THR A 241 -7.22 16.90 0.51
C THR A 241 -8.23 16.32 -0.48
N SER A 242 -7.82 15.35 -1.30
CA SER A 242 -8.68 14.79 -2.35
C SER A 242 -9.69 13.76 -1.85
N LEU A 243 -9.28 12.85 -0.97
CA LEU A 243 -10.05 11.64 -0.62
C LEU A 243 -10.27 11.44 0.88
N GLY A 244 -9.65 12.25 1.75
CA GLY A 244 -9.66 12.03 3.20
C GLY A 244 -11.05 12.05 3.86
N ASP A 245 -12.07 12.57 3.19
CA ASP A 245 -13.45 12.61 3.69
C ASP A 245 -14.18 11.32 3.35
N ILE A 246 -13.82 10.70 2.23
CA ILE A 246 -14.45 9.47 1.73
C ILE A 246 -13.84 8.22 2.38
N VAL A 247 -12.52 8.17 2.50
CA VAL A 247 -11.80 6.98 3.01
C VAL A 247 -11.88 6.88 4.52
N ASP A 248 -12.04 5.68 5.08
CA ASP A 248 -12.25 5.48 6.51
C ASP A 248 -10.95 5.19 7.27
N VAL A 249 -10.00 4.54 6.60
CA VAL A 249 -8.69 4.19 7.15
C VAL A 249 -7.59 4.68 6.22
N ILE A 250 -6.58 5.35 6.79
CA ILE A 250 -5.32 5.64 6.11
C ILE A 250 -4.26 4.76 6.75
N ARG A 251 -3.67 3.87 5.95
CA ARG A 251 -2.72 2.86 6.41
C ARG A 251 -1.29 3.25 6.06
N PHE A 252 -0.40 3.17 7.03
CA PHE A 252 1.05 3.24 6.80
C PHE A 252 1.57 1.80 6.78
N GLY A 253 2.47 1.49 5.85
CA GLY A 253 3.00 0.14 5.69
C GLY A 253 4.52 0.19 5.81
N ASP A 254 5.07 -0.47 6.82
CA ASP A 254 6.52 -0.63 6.94
C ASP A 254 6.82 -1.90 7.74
N ASP A 255 7.77 -2.70 7.26
CA ASP A 255 8.09 -4.01 7.83
C ASP A 255 9.07 -3.88 9.00
N LEU A 256 8.54 -3.38 10.13
CA LEU A 256 9.28 -3.12 11.36
C LEU A 256 9.33 -4.33 12.32
N GLY A 257 8.72 -5.46 11.94
CA GLY A 257 8.58 -6.64 12.79
C GLY A 257 9.14 -7.90 12.13
N MET A 258 9.59 -8.83 12.98
CA MET A 258 9.99 -10.19 12.65
C MET A 258 9.15 -11.18 13.46
N LYS A 259 9.27 -12.47 13.16
CA LYS A 259 8.52 -13.53 13.88
C LYS A 259 8.74 -13.52 15.39
N THR A 260 9.93 -13.13 15.85
CA THR A 260 10.35 -13.23 17.25
C THR A 260 10.49 -11.88 17.96
N GLY A 261 10.18 -10.76 17.29
CA GLY A 261 10.40 -9.43 17.88
C GLY A 261 10.46 -8.32 16.83
N PRO A 262 10.88 -7.10 17.23
CA PRO A 262 11.09 -6.01 16.28
C PRO A 262 12.26 -6.31 15.33
N PHE A 263 12.24 -5.70 14.15
CA PHE A 263 13.27 -5.88 13.12
C PHE A 263 14.64 -5.28 13.52
N MET A 264 14.65 -4.27 14.37
CA MET A 264 15.84 -3.66 14.95
C MET A 264 15.62 -3.41 16.44
N ASP A 265 16.69 -3.13 17.19
CA ASP A 265 16.54 -2.82 18.60
C ASP A 265 15.68 -1.54 18.79
N PRO A 266 14.92 -1.47 19.90
CA PRO A 266 14.01 -0.35 20.12
C PRO A 266 14.70 1.02 20.15
N ASP A 267 15.97 1.11 20.56
CA ASP A 267 16.67 2.37 20.70
C ASP A 267 17.12 2.90 19.34
N THR A 268 17.59 2.04 18.43
CA THR A 268 17.80 2.38 17.02
C THR A 268 16.51 2.87 16.37
N PHE A 269 15.39 2.17 16.58
CA PHE A 269 14.09 2.62 16.06
C PHE A 269 13.69 4.00 16.62
N ARG A 270 13.84 4.21 17.93
CA ARG A 270 13.52 5.47 18.60
C ARG A 270 14.42 6.62 18.16
N ARG A 271 15.67 6.33 17.82
CA ARG A 271 16.64 7.31 17.33
C ARG A 271 16.32 7.75 15.89
N PHE A 272 16.14 6.80 14.98
CA PHE A 272 16.10 7.13 13.54
C PHE A 272 14.68 7.22 12.97
N PHE A 273 13.73 6.43 13.44
CA PHE A 273 12.45 6.26 12.76
C PHE A 273 11.27 6.85 13.52
N LYS A 274 11.18 6.61 14.84
CA LYS A 274 10.03 7.05 15.67
C LYS A 274 9.73 8.56 15.57
N PRO A 275 10.71 9.49 15.61
CA PRO A 275 10.43 10.92 15.53
C PRO A 275 9.82 11.30 14.17
N ARG A 276 10.28 10.63 13.10
CA ARG A 276 9.84 10.85 11.72
C ARG A 276 8.44 10.30 11.46
N TYR A 277 8.15 9.09 11.94
CA TYR A 277 6.77 8.58 11.93
C TYR A 277 5.83 9.44 12.75
N LYS A 278 6.27 9.96 13.90
CA LYS A 278 5.46 10.85 14.72
C LYS A 278 4.98 12.07 13.92
N ILE A 279 5.87 12.71 13.14
CA ILE A 279 5.52 13.84 12.26
C ILE A 279 4.39 13.44 11.30
N LEU A 280 4.56 12.32 10.61
CA LEU A 280 3.61 11.82 9.59
C LEU A 280 2.26 11.43 10.20
N CYS A 281 2.27 10.76 11.36
CA CYS A 281 1.05 10.36 12.06
C CYS A 281 0.31 11.54 12.68
N ASP A 282 1.04 12.48 13.28
CA ASP A 282 0.44 13.68 13.87
C ASP A 282 -0.23 14.55 12.80
N TYR A 283 0.36 14.62 11.61
CA TYR A 283 -0.27 15.25 10.45
C TYR A 283 -1.64 14.63 10.14
N VAL A 284 -1.72 13.31 9.95
CA VAL A 284 -2.98 12.61 9.64
C VAL A 284 -4.01 12.81 10.77
N LYS A 285 -3.59 12.67 12.03
CA LYS A 285 -4.47 12.89 13.19
C LYS A 285 -5.04 14.31 13.22
N LYS A 286 -4.21 15.32 12.94
CA LYS A 286 -4.64 16.74 12.89
C LYS A 286 -5.68 16.97 11.80
N GLN A 287 -5.50 16.37 10.62
CA GLN A 287 -6.48 16.46 9.52
C GLN A 287 -7.83 15.84 9.91
N THR A 288 -7.83 14.72 10.64
CA THR A 288 -9.06 14.10 11.14
C THR A 288 -9.78 14.99 12.17
N VAL A 289 -9.05 15.68 13.06
CA VAL A 289 -9.64 16.58 14.08
C VAL A 289 -10.20 17.87 13.46
N ASN A 290 -9.46 18.52 12.57
CA ASN A 290 -9.91 19.76 11.92
C ASN A 290 -11.20 19.57 11.12
N ARG A 291 -11.40 18.38 10.55
CA ARG A 291 -12.64 18.02 9.86
C ARG A 291 -13.83 17.95 10.82
N LYS A 292 -13.67 17.37 12.01
CA LYS A 292 -14.76 17.35 13.00
C LYS A 292 -15.27 18.74 13.33
N LYS A 293 -14.37 19.73 13.46
CA LYS A 293 -14.72 21.14 13.71
C LYS A 293 -15.44 21.76 12.51
N LYS A 294 -14.92 21.56 11.28
CA LYS A 294 -15.55 22.10 10.07
C LYS A 294 -16.99 21.61 9.88
N TYR A 295 -17.30 20.36 10.23
CA TYR A 295 -18.68 19.84 10.13
C TYR A 295 -19.58 20.20 11.33
N SER A 296 -19.03 20.53 12.51
CA SER A 296 -19.85 21.03 13.63
C SER A 296 -20.34 22.46 13.42
N ASP A 297 -19.61 23.28 12.66
CA ASP A 297 -19.94 24.69 12.43
C ASP A 297 -20.98 24.91 11.29
N PHE A 298 -21.29 23.85 10.52
CA PHE A 298 -22.25 23.88 9.40
C PHE A 298 -23.70 23.47 9.75
N GLY A 299 -24.11 23.59 11.03
CA GLY A 299 -25.50 23.77 11.46
C GLY A 299 -26.60 22.77 10.98
N LYS A 300 -27.18 22.03 11.93
CA LYS A 300 -28.58 21.52 11.90
C LYS A 300 -29.00 20.62 10.71
N MET A 301 -28.18 19.66 10.28
CA MET A 301 -28.70 18.37 9.80
C MET A 301 -28.52 17.35 10.91
N LYS A 302 -29.56 16.54 11.19
CA LYS A 302 -29.50 15.41 12.14
C LYS A 302 -28.38 14.46 11.71
N CYS A 303 -27.17 14.70 12.19
CA CYS A 303 -25.99 13.94 11.83
C CYS A 303 -25.71 12.91 12.93
N SER A 304 -25.90 11.65 12.57
CA SER A 304 -25.40 10.49 13.32
C SER A 304 -23.90 10.67 13.62
N LYS A 305 -23.48 10.25 14.81
CA LYS A 305 -22.11 10.39 15.32
C LYS A 305 -21.10 9.75 14.35
N PHE A 306 -20.44 10.55 13.51
CA PHE A 306 -19.34 10.07 12.66
C PHE A 306 -18.10 9.77 13.52
N GLY A 307 -17.63 8.52 13.43
CA GLY A 307 -16.51 8.02 14.21
C GLY A 307 -15.15 8.59 13.79
N ASN A 308 -14.26 8.66 14.78
CA ASN A 308 -12.83 8.86 14.65
C ASN A 308 -12.23 7.91 13.57
N LYS A 309 -11.46 8.45 12.64
CA LYS A 309 -10.60 7.69 11.72
C LYS A 309 -9.21 7.55 12.34
N SER A 310 -8.62 6.36 12.27
CA SER A 310 -7.32 6.05 12.87
C SER A 310 -6.26 5.90 11.77
N ALA A 311 -5.08 6.47 11.97
CA ALA A 311 -3.89 6.04 11.23
C ALA A 311 -3.50 4.68 11.82
N VAL A 312 -3.65 3.62 11.03
CA VAL A 312 -3.33 2.25 11.45
C VAL A 312 -1.99 1.88 10.83
N PHE A 313 -1.01 1.55 11.67
CA PHE A 313 0.21 0.88 11.22
C PHE A 313 -0.10 -0.59 11.03
N SER A 314 0.09 -1.10 9.82
CA SER A 314 0.29 -2.54 9.63
C SER A 314 1.76 -2.82 9.91
N GLY A 315 2.08 -3.05 11.17
CA GLY A 315 3.43 -3.35 11.65
C GLY A 315 3.39 -3.43 13.16
N THR A 316 3.87 -4.54 13.73
CA THR A 316 3.88 -4.79 15.17
C THR A 316 4.79 -3.78 15.87
N ILE A 317 4.27 -2.59 16.17
CA ILE A 317 4.92 -1.63 17.05
C ILE A 317 4.33 -1.93 18.44
N LEU A 318 5.09 -2.70 19.23
CA LEU A 318 4.85 -2.83 20.66
C LEU A 318 4.70 -1.43 21.26
N GLN A 319 3.58 -1.22 21.98
CA GLN A 319 3.27 -0.01 22.72
C GLN A 319 4.42 0.39 23.65
#